data_AF-A0A950H1T1-F1
#
_entry.id   AF-A0A950H1T1-F1
#
_cell.length_a   1.000
_cell.length_b   1.000
_cell.length_c   1.000
_cell.angle_alpha   90.00
_cell.angle_beta   90.00
_cell.angle_gamma   90.00
#
_symmetry.space_group_name_H-M   'P 1'
#
loop_
_entity.id
_entity.type
_entity.pdbx_description
1 polymer ?
#
loop_
_entity_poly.entity_id
_entity_poly.type
_entity_poly.pdbx_seq_one_letter_code
_entity_poly.pdbx_strand_id
1 'polypeptide(L)'
;MDVEEISAARAAERLELPLSLEPIAKVVWPVAPRPPAPAPAADDITIVTAFFDIGRGDWRDGADPGARFRRSVDDYFAMFARLAKLKNQMIVFTEPRLAARALELRRANGLEDRTIVVALADLFDCDLVAPVQAAVERRMSDLFRHWVTKPESPEYREPRYVLVNALKSAFVATALNLGLVEAPQVAWIDFGYCRDDNRFDPAEPWRFDAGGKMNLFHIVALDDAPITRVVR
;
A
#
# COMPACT_ATOMS: atom_id res chain seq x y z
N MET A 1 12.14 -3.67 38.66
CA MET A 1 12.43 -2.88 37.45
C MET A 1 11.70 -1.57 37.63
N ASP A 2 12.47 -0.50 37.82
CA ASP A 2 11.93 0.80 38.20
C ASP A 2 11.17 1.46 37.05
N VAL A 3 10.25 2.40 37.33
CA VAL A 3 9.42 3.06 36.30
C VAL A 3 10.30 3.82 35.30
N GLU A 4 11.43 4.38 35.76
CA GLU A 4 12.44 5.01 34.91
C GLU A 4 13.23 4.00 34.06
N GLU A 5 13.55 2.81 34.59
CA GLU A 5 14.16 1.72 33.81
C GLU A 5 13.23 1.22 32.70
N ILE A 6 11.94 1.10 32.98
CA ILE A 6 10.91 0.75 31.98
C ILE A 6 10.79 1.85 30.93
N SER A 7 10.89 3.12 31.32
CA SER A 7 10.81 4.26 30.40
C SER A 7 12.06 4.38 29.51
N ALA A 8 13.26 4.17 30.07
CA ALA A 8 14.51 4.16 29.34
C ALA A 8 14.62 2.96 28.38
N ALA A 9 14.18 1.77 28.81
CA ALA A 9 14.06 0.59 27.93
C ALA A 9 13.04 0.80 26.80
N ARG A 10 11.95 1.54 27.06
CA ARG A 10 10.96 1.92 26.02
C ARG A 10 11.47 2.99 25.05
N ALA A 11 12.35 3.89 25.50
CA ALA A 11 12.98 4.89 24.64
C ALA A 11 14.05 4.29 23.71
N ALA A 12 14.77 3.26 24.17
CA ALA A 12 15.77 2.53 23.39
C ALA A 12 15.18 1.60 22.31
N GLU A 13 13.86 1.39 22.31
CA GLU A 13 13.16 0.48 21.38
C GLU A 13 12.18 1.23 20.47
N ARG A 14 12.47 2.49 20.11
CA ARG A 14 11.72 3.19 19.06
C ARG A 14 11.98 2.51 17.73
N LEU A 15 10.98 1.76 17.28
CA LEU A 15 10.98 1.18 15.96
C LEU A 15 10.75 2.29 14.92
N GLU A 16 11.78 2.62 14.16
CA GLU A 16 11.66 3.58 13.07
C GLU A 16 11.32 2.84 11.77
N LEU A 17 10.24 3.25 11.12
CA LEU A 17 9.94 2.81 9.77
C LEU A 17 10.94 3.46 8.81
N PRO A 18 11.38 2.76 7.75
CA PRO A 18 12.20 3.39 6.74
C PRO A 18 11.43 4.55 6.11
N LEU A 19 12.09 5.71 5.99
CA LEU A 19 11.49 6.90 5.38
C LEU A 19 11.24 6.70 3.88
N SER A 20 12.03 5.86 3.22
CA SER A 20 11.95 5.55 1.80
C SER A 20 12.50 4.15 1.56
N LEU A 21 12.07 3.53 0.46
CA LEU A 21 12.51 2.24 -0.07
C LEU A 21 13.40 2.41 -1.31
N GLU A 22 13.81 3.65 -1.62
CA GLU A 22 14.68 4.00 -2.74
C GLU A 22 15.92 3.10 -2.89
N PRO A 23 16.64 2.69 -1.82
CA PRO A 23 17.83 1.85 -1.97
C PRO A 23 17.57 0.48 -2.61
N ILE A 24 16.33 -0.01 -2.54
CA ILE A 24 15.92 -1.32 -3.08
C ILE A 24 14.93 -1.20 -4.25
N ALA A 25 14.51 0.01 -4.59
CA ALA A 25 13.54 0.28 -5.63
C ALA A 25 14.19 0.27 -7.01
N LYS A 26 13.60 -0.48 -7.96
CA LYS A 26 14.04 -0.50 -9.36
C LYS A 26 12.88 -0.10 -10.26
N VAL A 27 13.00 1.05 -10.94
CA VAL A 27 12.04 1.42 -11.98
C VAL A 27 12.21 0.44 -13.14
N VAL A 28 11.15 -0.33 -13.44
CA VAL A 28 11.15 -1.35 -14.51
C VAL A 28 10.31 -0.93 -15.70
N TRP A 29 9.48 0.10 -15.54
CA TRP A 29 8.73 0.74 -16.60
C TRP A 29 8.59 2.24 -16.28
N PRO A 30 8.81 3.15 -17.26
CA PRO A 30 9.07 2.92 -18.68
C PRO A 30 10.51 2.47 -18.99
N VAL A 31 10.70 1.73 -20.09
CA VAL A 31 12.03 1.28 -20.57
C VAL A 31 12.73 2.34 -21.44
N ALA A 32 11.99 3.38 -21.85
CA ALA A 32 12.47 4.49 -22.69
C ALA A 32 12.00 5.84 -22.14
N PRO A 33 12.60 6.98 -22.55
CA PRO A 33 12.16 8.30 -22.14
C PRO A 33 10.72 8.51 -22.59
N ARG A 34 9.86 8.89 -21.65
CA ARG A 34 8.47 9.18 -21.96
C ARG A 34 8.35 10.53 -22.68
N PRO A 35 7.40 10.69 -23.62
CA PRO A 35 7.08 12.02 -24.15
C PRO A 35 6.84 13.03 -23.02
N PRO A 36 7.23 14.30 -23.21
CA PRO A 36 6.92 15.35 -22.25
C PRO A 36 5.41 15.44 -22.06
N ALA A 37 4.97 15.27 -20.81
CA ALA A 37 3.58 15.47 -20.46
C ALA A 37 3.25 16.97 -20.45
N PRO A 38 1.98 17.37 -20.74
CA PRO A 38 1.54 18.73 -20.48
C PRO A 38 1.78 19.09 -19.01
N ALA A 39 2.04 20.38 -18.74
CA ALA A 39 2.22 20.87 -17.38
C ALA A 39 0.98 20.51 -16.53
N PRO A 40 1.17 19.97 -15.32
CA PRO A 40 0.05 19.57 -14.48
C PRO A 40 -0.67 20.81 -13.93
N ALA A 41 -1.99 20.70 -13.77
CA ALA A 41 -2.77 21.69 -13.04
C ALA A 41 -2.57 21.55 -11.53
N ALA A 42 -2.90 22.60 -10.78
CA ALA A 42 -2.76 22.61 -9.31
C ALA A 42 -3.55 21.49 -8.63
N ASP A 43 -4.69 21.09 -9.21
CA ASP A 43 -5.59 20.06 -8.70
C ASP A 43 -5.32 18.65 -9.25
N ASP A 44 -4.25 18.48 -10.06
CA ASP A 44 -3.83 17.16 -10.54
C ASP A 44 -3.25 16.31 -9.40
N ILE A 45 -3.51 15.00 -9.48
CA ILE A 45 -3.09 14.02 -8.48
C ILE A 45 -2.34 12.87 -9.15
N THR A 46 -1.16 12.53 -8.61
CA THR A 46 -0.47 11.28 -8.89
C THR A 46 -0.90 10.22 -7.89
N ILE A 47 -1.21 9.01 -8.36
CA ILE A 47 -1.60 7.92 -7.48
C ILE A 47 -0.44 6.98 -7.27
N VAL A 48 -0.18 6.67 -6.01
CA VAL A 48 0.75 5.63 -5.58
C VAL A 48 -0.05 4.46 -5.03
N THR A 49 0.32 3.26 -5.44
CA THR A 49 -0.28 2.02 -4.96
C THR A 49 0.79 0.93 -4.86
N ALA A 50 0.56 -0.08 -4.03
CA ALA A 50 1.47 -1.21 -3.92
C ALA A 50 0.75 -2.55 -3.74
N PHE A 51 1.35 -3.60 -4.30
CA PHE A 51 0.92 -4.97 -4.07
C PHE A 51 2.10 -5.93 -4.02
N PHE A 52 2.18 -6.68 -2.92
CA PHE A 52 3.14 -7.74 -2.68
C PHE A 52 2.37 -8.97 -2.23
N ASP A 53 2.65 -10.11 -2.85
CA ASP A 53 2.01 -11.36 -2.51
C ASP A 53 2.64 -11.93 -1.24
N ILE A 54 1.84 -12.00 -0.19
CA ILE A 54 2.22 -12.58 1.10
C ILE A 54 1.68 -14.01 1.25
N GLY A 55 1.21 -14.64 0.17
CA GLY A 55 0.67 -16.01 0.20
C GLY A 55 -0.76 -16.09 0.72
N ARG A 56 -1.53 -15.00 0.68
CA ARG A 56 -2.95 -14.99 1.10
C ARG A 56 -3.84 -15.95 0.31
N GLY A 57 -3.40 -16.35 -0.90
CA GLY A 57 -4.11 -17.32 -1.72
C GLY A 57 -4.08 -18.74 -1.14
N ASP A 58 -3.12 -19.03 -0.26
CA ASP A 58 -2.89 -20.35 0.31
C ASP A 58 -3.49 -20.52 1.72
N TRP A 59 -4.10 -19.48 2.28
CA TRP A 59 -4.82 -19.55 3.54
C TRP A 59 -6.05 -20.45 3.34
N ARG A 60 -6.05 -21.63 3.98
CA ARG A 60 -7.02 -22.70 3.69
C ARG A 60 -8.23 -22.62 4.60
N ASP A 61 -9.39 -23.04 4.09
CA ASP A 61 -10.58 -23.27 4.89
C ASP A 61 -10.37 -24.50 5.82
N GLY A 62 -10.60 -24.33 7.13
CA GLY A 62 -10.39 -25.37 8.16
C GLY A 62 -10.23 -24.78 9.57
N ALA A 63 -9.44 -25.43 10.43
CA ALA A 63 -9.05 -24.87 11.75
C ALA A 63 -8.11 -23.65 11.65
N ASP A 64 -7.78 -23.20 10.43
CA ASP A 64 -7.08 -21.95 10.17
C ASP A 64 -8.09 -20.78 10.23
N PRO A 65 -8.06 -19.95 11.27
CA PRO A 65 -8.98 -18.83 11.40
C PRO A 65 -8.78 -17.76 10.31
N GLY A 66 -7.70 -17.82 9.52
CA GLY A 66 -7.42 -16.94 8.38
C GLY A 66 -8.24 -17.24 7.11
N ALA A 67 -8.90 -18.39 7.02
CA ALA A 67 -9.71 -18.87 5.89
C ALA A 67 -10.59 -17.81 5.21
N ARG A 68 -11.41 -17.10 6.01
CA ARG A 68 -12.33 -16.05 5.50
C ARG A 68 -11.62 -14.83 4.91
N PHE A 69 -10.32 -14.69 5.15
CA PHE A 69 -9.46 -13.63 4.64
C PHE A 69 -8.61 -14.11 3.46
N ARG A 70 -8.83 -15.31 2.94
CA ARG A 70 -8.15 -15.77 1.73
C ARG A 70 -8.38 -14.79 0.58
N ARG A 71 -7.29 -14.40 -0.07
CA ARG A 71 -7.29 -13.60 -1.31
C ARG A 71 -6.10 -13.99 -2.16
N SER A 72 -6.39 -14.53 -3.33
CA SER A 72 -5.38 -14.87 -4.32
C SER A 72 -4.81 -13.62 -4.99
N VAL A 73 -3.66 -13.78 -5.65
CA VAL A 73 -3.12 -12.76 -6.56
C VAL A 73 -4.17 -12.34 -7.59
N ASP A 74 -4.93 -13.29 -8.14
CA ASP A 74 -5.97 -13.01 -9.13
C ASP A 74 -7.12 -12.17 -8.58
N ASP A 75 -7.52 -12.40 -7.32
CA ASP A 75 -8.53 -11.54 -6.66
C ASP A 75 -8.05 -10.09 -6.61
N TYR A 76 -6.80 -9.87 -6.20
CA TYR A 76 -6.21 -8.54 -6.12
C TYR A 76 -6.08 -7.89 -7.49
N PHE A 77 -5.64 -8.63 -8.50
CA PHE A 77 -5.55 -8.12 -9.86
C PHE A 77 -6.92 -7.86 -10.49
N ALA A 78 -7.97 -8.61 -10.14
CA ALA A 78 -9.34 -8.28 -10.55
C ALA A 78 -9.83 -6.97 -9.92
N MET A 79 -9.48 -6.70 -8.66
CA MET A 79 -9.75 -5.42 -8.00
C MET A 79 -8.93 -4.28 -8.63
N PHE A 80 -7.65 -4.50 -8.86
CA PHE A 80 -6.77 -3.53 -9.50
C PHE A 80 -7.16 -3.25 -10.95
N ALA A 81 -7.67 -4.23 -11.70
CA ALA A 81 -8.18 -4.02 -13.06
C ALA A 81 -9.30 -2.97 -13.10
N ARG A 82 -10.08 -2.82 -12.02
CA ARG A 82 -11.05 -1.73 -11.88
C ARG A 82 -10.32 -0.42 -11.63
N LEU A 83 -9.45 -0.36 -10.63
CA LEU A 83 -8.64 0.84 -10.29
C LEU A 83 -7.81 1.35 -11.49
N ALA A 84 -7.27 0.44 -12.29
CA ALA A 84 -6.40 0.72 -13.44
C ALA A 84 -7.08 1.55 -14.53
N LYS A 85 -8.42 1.68 -14.52
CA LYS A 85 -9.19 2.53 -15.43
C LYS A 85 -9.02 4.03 -15.16
N LEU A 86 -8.62 4.41 -13.94
CA LEU A 86 -8.54 5.81 -13.52
C LEU A 86 -7.48 6.59 -14.31
N LYS A 87 -7.83 7.77 -14.84
CA LYS A 87 -6.99 8.48 -15.83
C LYS A 87 -5.75 9.19 -15.28
N ASN A 88 -5.58 9.24 -13.96
CA ASN A 88 -4.42 9.81 -13.29
C ASN A 88 -3.11 9.10 -13.68
N GLN A 89 -1.98 9.79 -13.49
CA GLN A 89 -0.68 9.12 -13.40
C GLN A 89 -0.73 8.10 -12.25
N MET A 90 -0.19 6.91 -12.48
CA MET A 90 -0.18 5.83 -11.50
C MET A 90 1.21 5.23 -11.37
N ILE A 91 1.71 5.19 -10.14
CA ILE A 91 2.98 4.58 -9.77
C ILE A 91 2.67 3.32 -8.96
N VAL A 92 3.05 2.17 -9.50
CA VAL A 92 2.73 0.85 -8.93
C VAL A 92 4.00 0.20 -8.38
N PHE A 93 4.05 -0.01 -7.07
CA PHE A 93 5.10 -0.77 -6.40
C PHE A 93 4.71 -2.25 -6.30
N THR A 94 5.57 -3.15 -6.76
CA THR A 94 5.27 -4.59 -6.71
C THR A 94 6.52 -5.47 -6.83
N GLU A 95 6.35 -6.79 -6.80
CA GLU A 95 7.41 -7.77 -7.08
C GLU A 95 7.71 -7.83 -8.58
N PRO A 96 8.97 -8.10 -8.99
CA PRO A 96 9.35 -8.18 -10.40
C PRO A 96 8.45 -9.11 -11.24
N ARG A 97 8.04 -10.25 -10.68
CA ARG A 97 7.18 -11.23 -11.36
C ARG A 97 5.75 -10.74 -11.63
N LEU A 98 5.30 -9.69 -10.94
CA LEU A 98 3.95 -9.12 -11.05
C LEU A 98 3.92 -7.82 -11.85
N ALA A 99 5.09 -7.21 -12.10
CA ALA A 99 5.23 -5.90 -12.74
C ALA A 99 4.58 -5.86 -14.13
N ALA A 100 4.86 -6.84 -14.98
CA ALA A 100 4.30 -6.91 -16.34
C ALA A 100 2.76 -6.95 -16.33
N ARG A 101 2.18 -7.73 -15.43
CA ARG A 101 0.73 -7.88 -15.30
C ARG A 101 0.05 -6.57 -14.88
N ALA A 102 0.68 -5.80 -13.97
CA ALA A 102 0.14 -4.50 -13.56
C ALA A 102 0.17 -3.49 -14.71
N LEU A 103 1.27 -3.47 -15.47
CA LEU A 103 1.42 -2.64 -16.66
C LEU A 103 0.38 -2.99 -17.74
N GLU A 104 0.16 -4.28 -18.02
CA GLU A 104 -0.78 -4.75 -19.03
C GLU A 104 -2.20 -4.25 -18.78
N LEU A 105 -2.65 -4.22 -17.53
CA LEU A 105 -3.97 -3.67 -17.17
C LEU A 105 -4.07 -2.17 -17.46
N ARG A 106 -2.99 -1.41 -17.26
CA ARG A 106 -2.95 0.01 -17.60
C ARG A 106 -2.88 0.24 -19.11
N ARG A 107 -2.08 -0.56 -19.82
CA ARG A 107 -1.97 -0.58 -21.28
C ARG A 107 -3.32 -0.88 -21.94
N ALA A 108 -4.07 -1.85 -21.44
CA ALA A 108 -5.40 -2.19 -21.94
C ALA A 108 -6.41 -1.02 -21.85
N ASN A 109 -6.13 -0.02 -21.01
CA ASN A 109 -6.93 1.20 -20.88
C ASN A 109 -6.35 2.41 -21.63
N GLY A 110 -5.27 2.23 -22.42
CA GLY A 110 -4.56 3.31 -23.10
C GLY A 110 -3.79 4.23 -22.13
N LEU A 111 -3.42 3.72 -20.95
CA LEU A 111 -2.80 4.51 -19.87
C LEU A 111 -1.36 4.10 -19.57
N GLU A 112 -0.72 3.39 -20.49
CA GLU A 112 0.68 2.97 -20.40
C GLU A 112 1.62 4.15 -20.18
N ASP A 113 1.45 5.25 -20.93
CA ASP A 113 2.26 6.47 -20.77
C ASP A 113 2.01 7.16 -19.43
N ARG A 114 0.90 6.87 -18.76
CA ARG A 114 0.56 7.41 -17.43
C ARG A 114 0.85 6.40 -16.32
N THR A 115 1.73 5.45 -16.58
CA THR A 115 2.05 4.37 -15.64
C THR A 115 3.55 4.26 -15.44
N ILE A 116 3.94 4.15 -14.18
CA ILE A 116 5.31 3.81 -13.78
C ILE A 116 5.22 2.57 -12.91
N VAL A 117 6.05 1.56 -13.20
CA VAL A 117 6.12 0.34 -12.38
C VAL A 117 7.48 0.27 -11.73
N VAL A 118 7.47 0.15 -10.41
CA VAL A 118 8.65 0.06 -9.57
C VAL A 118 8.68 -1.32 -8.93
N ALA A 119 9.69 -2.11 -9.25
CA ALA A 119 9.87 -3.44 -8.73
C ALA A 119 10.79 -3.45 -7.50
N LEU A 120 10.36 -4.15 -6.45
CA LEU A 120 11.17 -4.47 -5.27
C LEU A 120 11.24 -5.99 -5.19
N ALA A 121 12.42 -6.56 -5.47
CA ALA A 121 12.59 -8.01 -5.55
C ALA A 121 12.45 -8.70 -4.20
N ASP A 122 13.10 -8.14 -3.17
CA ASP A 122 13.31 -8.80 -1.89
C ASP A 122 12.80 -7.92 -0.74
N LEU A 123 11.59 -7.35 -0.88
CA LEU A 123 11.05 -6.41 0.13
C LEU A 123 11.10 -7.02 1.54
N PHE A 124 10.68 -8.28 1.69
CA PHE A 124 10.59 -8.96 2.99
C PHE A 124 11.92 -9.52 3.51
N ASP A 125 12.94 -9.59 2.66
CA ASP A 125 14.23 -10.22 2.96
C ASP A 125 15.38 -9.19 2.99
N CYS A 126 15.06 -7.89 3.00
CA CYS A 126 16.05 -6.81 3.01
C CYS A 126 16.28 -6.21 4.40
N ASP A 127 17.52 -5.80 4.66
CA ASP A 127 17.95 -5.19 5.93
C ASP A 127 17.17 -3.91 6.28
N LEU A 128 16.62 -3.22 5.27
CA LEU A 128 15.90 -1.97 5.44
C LEU A 128 14.60 -2.15 6.24
N VAL A 129 13.95 -3.30 6.12
CA VAL A 129 12.67 -3.59 6.82
C VAL A 129 12.79 -4.68 7.86
N ALA A 130 13.88 -5.46 7.86
CA ALA A 130 14.08 -6.58 8.79
C ALA A 130 13.87 -6.20 10.27
N PRO A 131 14.36 -5.04 10.79
CA PRO A 131 14.09 -4.64 12.17
C PRO A 131 12.60 -4.44 12.46
N VAL A 132 11.87 -3.85 11.51
CA VAL A 132 10.42 -3.61 11.60
C VAL A 132 9.67 -4.92 11.60
N GLN A 133 9.99 -5.81 10.66
CA GLN A 133 9.37 -7.13 10.57
C GLN A 133 9.57 -7.93 11.86
N ALA A 134 10.81 -8.01 12.36
CA ALA A 134 11.12 -8.74 13.60
C ALA A 134 10.40 -8.15 14.83
N ALA A 135 10.24 -6.83 14.88
CA ALA A 135 9.53 -6.15 15.96
C ALA A 135 8.01 -6.40 15.92
N VAL A 136 7.43 -6.53 14.73
CA VAL A 136 6.02 -6.93 14.53
C VAL A 136 5.83 -8.39 14.92
N GLU A 137 6.68 -9.29 14.42
CA GLU A 137 6.66 -10.72 14.75
C GLU A 137 6.72 -10.97 16.26
N ARG A 138 7.65 -10.31 16.96
CA ARG A 138 7.79 -10.41 18.42
C ARG A 138 6.52 -9.97 19.17
N ARG A 139 5.79 -8.97 18.66
CA ARG A 139 4.55 -8.45 19.27
C ARG A 139 3.35 -9.34 18.98
N MET A 140 3.32 -10.03 17.85
CA MET A 140 2.26 -10.97 17.44
C MET A 140 2.30 -12.30 18.22
N SER A 141 2.28 -12.22 19.55
CA SER A 141 2.24 -13.37 20.46
C SER A 141 0.81 -13.89 20.67
N ASP A 142 0.67 -15.11 21.21
CA ASP A 142 -0.63 -15.63 21.65
C ASP A 142 -1.28 -14.75 22.72
N LEU A 143 -0.47 -14.23 23.65
CA LEU A 143 -0.95 -13.30 24.67
C LEU A 143 -1.53 -12.04 24.03
N PHE A 144 -0.85 -11.44 23.06
CA PHE A 144 -1.37 -10.28 22.34
C PHE A 144 -2.69 -10.61 21.63
N ARG A 145 -2.78 -11.76 20.95
CA ARG A 145 -4.01 -12.20 20.29
C ARG A 145 -5.17 -12.43 21.25
N HIS A 146 -4.92 -12.75 22.51
CA HIS A 146 -5.98 -12.89 23.52
C HIS A 146 -6.70 -11.57 23.81
N TRP A 147 -6.04 -10.43 23.62
CA TRP A 147 -6.55 -9.11 23.98
C TRP A 147 -7.18 -8.33 22.82
N VAL A 148 -7.25 -8.91 21.61
CA VAL A 148 -7.83 -8.25 20.43
C VAL A 148 -9.19 -8.85 20.08
N THR A 149 -10.06 -8.03 19.50
CA THR A 149 -11.47 -8.39 19.20
C THR A 149 -11.62 -9.39 18.06
N LYS A 150 -10.66 -9.41 17.11
CA LYS A 150 -10.69 -10.28 15.91
C LYS A 150 -9.35 -10.94 15.69
N PRO A 151 -8.90 -11.83 16.60
CA PRO A 151 -7.57 -12.44 16.55
C PRO A 151 -7.30 -13.24 15.28
N GLU A 152 -8.32 -13.55 14.50
CA GLU A 152 -8.26 -14.17 13.18
C GLU A 152 -7.80 -13.23 12.05
N SER A 153 -7.86 -11.91 12.25
CA SER A 153 -7.52 -10.93 11.21
C SER A 153 -6.04 -10.96 10.82
N PRO A 154 -5.70 -10.64 9.56
CA PRO A 154 -4.32 -10.56 9.08
C PRO A 154 -3.43 -9.65 9.93
N GLU A 155 -4.00 -8.54 10.42
CA GLU A 155 -3.34 -7.53 11.26
C GLU A 155 -2.77 -8.07 12.56
N TYR A 156 -3.19 -9.27 12.98
CA TYR A 156 -2.76 -9.90 14.23
C TYR A 156 -2.06 -11.25 14.03
N ARG A 157 -1.89 -11.69 12.77
CA ARG A 157 -1.40 -13.03 12.41
C ARG A 157 -0.31 -13.06 11.34
N GLU A 158 -0.30 -12.11 10.42
CA GLU A 158 0.63 -12.09 9.30
C GLU A 158 1.50 -10.83 9.39
N PRO A 159 2.76 -10.94 9.86
CA PRO A 159 3.68 -9.83 10.00
C PRO A 159 3.89 -9.05 8.69
N ARG A 160 3.94 -9.76 7.55
CA ARG A 160 4.15 -9.13 6.24
C ARG A 160 2.95 -8.26 5.83
N TYR A 161 1.74 -8.62 6.27
CA TYR A 161 0.54 -7.80 6.05
C TYR A 161 0.66 -6.46 6.79
N VAL A 162 1.08 -6.50 8.05
CA VAL A 162 1.28 -5.28 8.86
C VAL A 162 2.42 -4.46 8.30
N LEU A 163 3.51 -5.09 7.88
CA LEU A 163 4.65 -4.41 7.28
C LEU A 163 4.25 -3.65 6.01
N VAL A 164 3.57 -4.28 5.05
CA VAL A 164 3.11 -3.58 3.82
C VAL A 164 2.20 -2.40 4.16
N ASN A 165 1.32 -2.53 5.15
CA ASN A 165 0.45 -1.43 5.57
C ASN A 165 1.21 -0.29 6.27
N ALA A 166 2.24 -0.61 7.04
CA ALA A 166 3.09 0.40 7.68
C ALA A 166 3.94 1.17 6.66
N LEU A 167 4.32 0.55 5.55
CA LEU A 167 5.19 1.12 4.52
C LEU A 167 4.47 2.05 3.51
N LYS A 168 3.17 2.32 3.65
CA LYS A 168 2.41 3.18 2.72
C LYS A 168 3.04 4.55 2.48
N SER A 169 3.48 5.21 3.56
CA SER A 169 4.19 6.49 3.46
C SER A 169 5.56 6.34 2.81
N ALA A 170 6.29 5.25 3.08
CA ALA A 170 7.60 4.98 2.49
C ALA A 170 7.50 4.78 0.98
N PHE A 171 6.46 4.10 0.46
CA PHE A 171 6.22 4.00 -0.98
C PHE A 171 5.99 5.37 -1.63
N VAL A 172 5.17 6.22 -1.01
CA VAL A 172 4.93 7.59 -1.48
C VAL A 172 6.21 8.42 -1.47
N ALA A 173 6.98 8.38 -0.38
CA ALA A 173 8.26 9.06 -0.27
C ALA A 173 9.28 8.56 -1.29
N THR A 174 9.30 7.25 -1.56
CA THR A 174 10.14 6.65 -2.61
C THR A 174 9.80 7.22 -3.98
N ALA A 175 8.51 7.32 -4.32
CA ALA A 175 8.08 7.89 -5.59
C ALA A 175 8.48 9.36 -5.74
N LEU A 176 8.41 10.14 -4.65
CA LEU A 176 8.85 11.53 -4.62
C LEU A 176 10.37 11.67 -4.78
N ASN A 177 11.15 10.91 -4.00
CA ASN A 177 12.62 10.97 -4.05
C ASN A 177 13.18 10.58 -5.41
N LEU A 178 12.58 9.58 -6.06
CA LEU A 178 12.96 9.14 -7.40
C LEU A 178 12.51 10.12 -8.51
N GLY A 179 11.81 11.21 -8.17
CA GLY A 179 11.33 12.19 -9.15
C GLY A 179 10.24 11.64 -10.08
N LEU A 180 9.49 10.62 -9.64
CA LEU A 180 8.49 9.93 -10.47
C LEU A 180 7.12 10.63 -10.44
N VAL A 181 6.86 11.45 -9.42
CA VAL A 181 5.58 12.15 -9.24
C VAL A 181 5.53 13.36 -10.17
N GLU A 182 4.54 13.40 -11.03
CA GLU A 182 4.40 14.49 -12.03
C GLU A 182 3.41 15.56 -11.60
N ALA A 183 2.46 15.22 -10.74
CA ALA A 183 1.44 16.15 -10.28
C ALA A 183 1.88 16.92 -9.02
N PRO A 184 1.30 18.09 -8.72
CA PRO A 184 1.57 18.83 -7.49
C PRO A 184 1.15 18.09 -6.22
N GLN A 185 0.26 17.10 -6.35
CA GLN A 185 -0.29 16.34 -5.24
C GLN A 185 -0.15 14.84 -5.47
N VAL A 186 -0.05 14.10 -4.38
CA VAL A 186 0.06 12.64 -4.38
C VAL A 186 -1.00 12.02 -3.48
N ALA A 187 -1.61 10.93 -3.95
CA ALA A 187 -2.57 10.16 -3.17
C ALA A 187 -2.14 8.69 -3.11
N TRP A 188 -2.35 8.09 -1.94
CA TRP A 188 -2.26 6.64 -1.78
C TRP A 188 -3.64 6.02 -2.03
N ILE A 189 -3.71 4.99 -2.87
CA ILE A 189 -4.90 4.12 -3.00
C ILE A 189 -4.45 2.66 -2.90
N ASP A 190 -5.08 1.89 -2.00
CA ASP A 190 -4.77 0.47 -1.86
C ASP A 190 -5.04 -0.29 -3.18
N PHE A 191 -4.11 -1.15 -3.60
CA PHE A 191 -4.19 -1.86 -4.89
C PHE A 191 -5.48 -2.68 -5.04
N GLY A 192 -5.95 -3.26 -3.94
CA GLY A 192 -7.21 -4.00 -3.85
C GLY A 192 -8.43 -3.18 -3.40
N TYR A 193 -8.38 -1.85 -3.49
CA TYR A 193 -9.46 -0.98 -2.97
C TYR A 193 -10.76 -1.11 -3.78
N CYS A 194 -10.65 -1.13 -5.12
CA CYS A 194 -11.81 -1.12 -6.01
C CYS A 194 -12.44 -2.52 -6.15
N ARG A 195 -13.33 -2.85 -5.20
CA ARG A 195 -14.02 -4.16 -5.12
C ARG A 195 -15.23 -4.30 -6.04
N ASP A 196 -15.74 -3.17 -6.53
CA ASP A 196 -16.89 -3.06 -7.42
C ASP A 196 -16.68 -1.89 -8.39
N ASP A 197 -17.57 -1.76 -9.37
CA ASP A 197 -17.46 -0.76 -10.44
C ASP A 197 -17.99 0.64 -10.05
N ASN A 198 -18.47 0.82 -8.81
CA ASN A 198 -19.15 2.04 -8.36
C ASN A 198 -18.28 2.92 -7.46
N ARG A 199 -16.94 2.82 -7.60
CA ARG A 199 -15.99 3.55 -6.72
C ARG A 199 -15.53 4.88 -7.28
N PHE A 200 -15.58 5.06 -8.60
CA PHE A 200 -15.21 6.30 -9.29
C PHE A 200 -15.75 6.29 -10.73
N ASP A 201 -15.78 7.45 -11.37
CA ASP A 201 -16.06 7.57 -12.80
C ASP A 201 -14.77 7.31 -13.62
N PRO A 202 -14.69 6.24 -14.43
CA PRO A 202 -13.51 5.96 -15.24
C PRO A 202 -13.34 6.88 -16.45
N ALA A 203 -14.30 7.77 -16.74
CA ALA A 203 -14.21 8.71 -17.86
C ALA A 203 -13.24 9.86 -17.58
N GLU A 204 -13.12 10.27 -16.31
CA GLU A 204 -12.38 11.47 -15.90
C GLU A 204 -11.20 11.13 -14.97
N PRO A 205 -10.13 11.94 -14.95
CA PRO A 205 -9.13 11.86 -13.89
C PRO A 205 -9.71 12.37 -12.56
N TRP A 206 -9.28 11.77 -11.45
CA TRP A 206 -9.57 12.33 -10.13
C TRP A 206 -8.74 13.59 -9.91
N ARG A 207 -9.41 14.69 -9.58
CA ARG A 207 -8.84 15.99 -9.25
C ARG A 207 -9.34 16.47 -7.89
N PHE A 208 -8.48 17.12 -7.14
CA PHE A 208 -8.81 17.75 -5.87
C PHE A 208 -7.70 18.73 -5.49
N ASP A 209 -8.02 19.88 -4.90
CA ASP A 209 -7.03 20.78 -4.32
C ASP A 209 -6.95 20.56 -2.80
N ALA A 210 -5.85 19.95 -2.35
CA ALA A 210 -5.60 19.69 -0.94
C ALA A 210 -5.26 20.94 -0.11
N GLY A 211 -4.98 22.09 -0.75
CA GLY A 211 -4.60 23.31 -0.06
C GLY A 211 -3.36 23.15 0.83
N GLY A 212 -2.42 22.29 0.42
CA GLY A 212 -1.20 21.97 1.18
C GLY A 212 -1.43 21.13 2.45
N LYS A 213 -2.58 20.47 2.59
CA LYS A 213 -2.93 19.65 3.76
C LYS A 213 -3.01 18.16 3.43
N MET A 214 -2.92 17.31 4.45
CA MET A 214 -3.30 15.91 4.33
C MET A 214 -4.82 15.77 4.39
N ASN A 215 -5.38 15.04 3.44
CA ASN A 215 -6.82 14.82 3.34
C ASN A 215 -7.12 13.31 3.38
N LEU A 216 -8.16 12.93 4.11
CA LEU A 216 -8.67 11.57 4.16
C LEU A 216 -10.03 11.52 3.48
N PHE A 217 -10.18 10.63 2.49
CA PHE A 217 -11.40 10.48 1.72
C PHE A 217 -12.16 9.23 2.14
N HIS A 218 -13.47 9.38 2.35
CA HIS A 218 -14.38 8.29 2.66
C HIS A 218 -15.49 8.24 1.61
N ILE A 219 -15.73 7.07 1.02
CA ILE A 219 -16.85 6.86 0.08
C ILE A 219 -18.19 6.71 0.83
N VAL A 220 -18.13 6.32 2.09
CA VAL A 220 -19.30 6.17 2.97
C VAL A 220 -19.26 7.28 4.00
N ALA A 221 -20.42 7.89 4.27
CA ALA A 221 -20.56 8.85 5.35
C ALA A 221 -20.13 8.20 6.68
N LEU A 222 -19.38 8.94 7.49
CA LEU A 222 -19.12 8.52 8.86
C LEU A 222 -20.45 8.52 9.63
N ASP A 223 -20.68 7.46 10.39
CA ASP A 223 -21.79 7.37 11.33
C ASP A 223 -21.31 7.69 12.75
N ASP A 224 -22.24 7.69 13.71
CA ASP A 224 -21.93 7.92 15.12
C ASP A 224 -21.30 6.70 15.82
N ALA A 225 -20.85 5.70 15.04
CA ALA A 225 -20.17 4.56 15.64
C ALA A 225 -18.86 5.03 16.29
N PRO A 226 -18.56 4.59 17.53
CA PRO A 226 -17.28 4.88 18.16
C PRO A 226 -16.13 4.51 17.24
N ILE A 227 -15.10 5.35 17.16
CA ILE A 227 -13.93 5.10 16.29
C ILE A 227 -13.28 3.74 16.58
N THR A 228 -13.37 3.25 17.82
CA THR A 228 -12.91 1.92 18.25
C THR A 228 -13.70 0.75 17.65
N ARG A 229 -14.84 1.01 17.01
CA ARG A 229 -15.62 0.05 16.21
C ARG A 229 -15.35 0.18 14.70
N VAL A 230 -14.83 1.32 14.27
CA VAL A 230 -14.55 1.68 12.87
C VAL A 230 -13.12 1.28 12.49
N VAL A 231 -12.14 1.67 13.31
CA VAL A 231 -10.75 1.18 13.26
C VAL A 231 -10.78 -0.20 13.91
N ARG A 232 -10.60 -1.25 13.09
CA ARG A 232 -10.64 -2.66 13.49
C ARG A 232 -9.23 -3.22 13.61
#